data_AF-A0A7T5ERP3-F1
#
_entry.id   AF-A0A7T5ERP3-F1
#
_cell.length_a   1.000
_cell.length_b   1.000
_cell.length_c   1.000
_cell.angle_alpha   90.00
_cell.angle_beta   90.00
_cell.angle_gamma   90.00
#
_symmetry.space_group_name_H-M   'P 1'
#
loop_
_entity.id
_entity.type
_entity.pdbx_description
1 polymer ?
#
loop_
_entity_poly.entity_id
_entity_poly.type
_entity_poly.pdbx_seq_one_letter_code
_entity_poly.pdbx_strand_id
1 'polypeptide(L)'
;MKTMQVMALSDTDEDLREPLREKRRKHPLQVHRAYKGHVECPVRGYVDMEFCFYCKFLEVLDMDRKVPIVACRRSRDDVTREELVAYERLSILELAEILGNVSEACREHGISRRQFYDYKHRYEKYGLEGLKERRRSRRRRRINTFLRSL
;
A
#
# COMPACT_ATOMS: atom_id res chain seq x y z
N MET A 1 61.91 50.99 1.79
CA MET A 1 62.09 49.83 2.69
C MET A 1 60.88 49.72 3.62
N LYS A 2 59.95 48.83 3.26
CA LYS A 2 59.11 47.98 4.13
C LYS A 2 58.04 47.35 3.23
N THR A 3 58.44 46.30 2.57
CA THR A 3 57.58 45.18 2.17
C THR A 3 57.08 44.51 3.44
N MET A 4 55.77 44.32 3.59
CA MET A 4 55.20 43.10 4.17
C MET A 4 53.77 42.95 3.65
N GLN A 5 53.44 41.70 3.31
CA GLN A 5 52.32 41.26 2.50
C GLN A 5 50.96 41.60 3.10
N VAL A 6 50.06 42.09 2.25
CA VAL A 6 48.61 41.94 2.43
C VAL A 6 48.26 40.47 2.27
N MET A 7 47.70 39.86 3.32
CA MET A 7 47.12 38.54 3.22
C MET A 7 45.89 38.58 2.31
N ALA A 8 45.80 37.58 1.44
CA ALA A 8 44.73 37.38 0.48
C ALA A 8 43.35 37.48 1.14
N LEU A 9 42.57 38.48 0.71
CA LEU A 9 41.12 38.39 0.73
C LEU A 9 40.77 37.47 -0.43
N SER A 10 40.37 36.24 -0.14
CA SER A 10 39.80 35.36 -1.14
C SER A 10 38.42 35.89 -1.51
N ASP A 11 38.34 36.39 -2.74
CA ASP A 11 37.12 36.76 -3.45
C ASP A 11 36.09 35.62 -3.41
N THR A 12 34.84 35.97 -3.07
CA THR A 12 33.59 35.67 -3.82
C THR A 12 32.39 35.77 -2.89
N ASP A 13 31.92 37.00 -2.67
CA ASP A 13 30.48 37.25 -2.55
C ASP A 13 29.90 37.11 -3.97
N GLU A 14 29.62 35.88 -4.39
CA GLU A 14 28.90 35.59 -5.62
C GLU A 14 27.61 34.82 -5.27
N ASP A 15 26.57 35.62 -5.09
CA ASP A 15 25.18 35.39 -5.46
C ASP A 15 24.72 33.93 -5.74
N LEU A 16 23.74 33.53 -4.93
CA LEU A 16 22.43 33.05 -5.41
C LEU A 16 22.44 31.93 -6.47
N ARG A 17 22.71 30.69 -6.02
CA ARG A 17 21.95 29.47 -6.35
C ARG A 17 22.73 28.25 -5.85
N GLU A 18 22.60 27.95 -4.57
CA GLU A 18 22.28 26.55 -4.32
C GLU A 18 20.85 26.39 -4.87
N PRO A 19 20.59 25.62 -5.95
CA PRO A 19 19.27 25.07 -6.01
C PRO A 19 19.19 24.26 -4.73
N LEU A 20 18.26 24.64 -3.85
CA LEU A 20 17.54 23.69 -3.04
C LEU A 20 17.06 22.59 -3.99
N ARG A 21 17.95 21.67 -4.39
CA ARG A 21 17.62 20.27 -4.61
C ARG A 21 17.34 19.77 -3.22
N GLU A 22 16.25 20.29 -2.64
CA GLU A 22 15.36 19.56 -1.79
C GLU A 22 15.20 18.24 -2.52
N LYS A 23 16.00 17.26 -2.09
CA LYS A 23 16.19 15.98 -2.77
C LYS A 23 14.78 15.53 -3.05
N ARG A 24 14.35 15.54 -4.32
CA ARG A 24 12.97 15.18 -4.68
C ARG A 24 12.76 13.83 -4.03
N ARG A 25 12.04 13.84 -2.90
CA ARG A 25 11.83 12.66 -2.09
C ARG A 25 11.24 11.66 -3.09
N LYS A 26 11.89 10.50 -3.28
CA LYS A 26 11.73 9.64 -4.47
C LYS A 26 10.28 9.30 -4.79
N HIS A 27 9.40 9.39 -3.79
CA HIS A 27 7.97 9.16 -3.88
C HIS A 27 7.18 10.35 -3.29
N PRO A 28 6.03 10.70 -3.87
CA PRO A 28 5.16 11.75 -3.34
C PRO A 28 4.58 11.35 -1.98
N LEU A 29 4.23 12.36 -1.16
CA LEU A 29 3.49 12.13 0.07
C LEU A 29 2.05 11.72 -0.29
N GLN A 30 1.64 10.54 0.13
CA GLN A 30 0.28 10.02 -0.08
C GLN A 30 -0.56 10.28 1.16
N VAL A 31 -1.75 10.86 0.98
CA VAL A 31 -2.69 11.18 2.05
C VAL A 31 -3.81 10.14 2.07
N HIS A 32 -4.02 9.54 3.23
CA HIS A 32 -5.01 8.52 3.49
C HIS A 32 -5.98 9.03 4.54
N ARG A 33 -7.27 8.78 4.35
CA ARG A 33 -8.30 9.11 5.34
C ARG A 33 -8.54 7.90 6.20
N ALA A 34 -8.65 8.10 7.51
CA ALA A 34 -9.06 7.05 8.40
C ALA A 34 -10.58 6.96 8.45
N TYR A 35 -11.10 5.73 8.44
CA TYR A 35 -12.51 5.43 8.60
C TYR A 35 -12.67 4.36 9.67
N LYS A 36 -13.50 4.64 10.70
CA LYS A 36 -13.72 3.75 11.84
C LYS A 36 -12.42 3.21 12.46
N GLY A 37 -11.42 4.06 12.64
CA GLY A 37 -10.13 3.66 13.20
C GLY A 37 -9.21 2.88 12.25
N HIS A 38 -9.54 2.76 10.97
CA HIS A 38 -8.73 2.03 9.98
C HIS A 38 -8.29 2.95 8.85
N VAL A 39 -7.15 2.65 8.24
CA VAL A 39 -6.56 3.38 7.12
C VAL A 39 -6.32 2.42 5.97
N GLU A 40 -6.78 2.76 4.77
CA GLU A 40 -6.46 1.99 3.56
C GLU A 40 -5.02 2.31 3.10
N CYS A 41 -4.10 1.43 3.48
CA CYS A 41 -2.70 1.47 3.11
C CYS A 41 -2.49 0.86 1.72
N PRO A 42 -1.78 1.55 0.80
CA PRO A 42 -1.56 1.05 -0.56
C PRO A 42 -0.67 -0.20 -0.64
N VAL A 43 -0.01 -0.56 0.46
CA VAL A 43 0.89 -1.71 0.57
C VAL A 43 0.29 -2.81 1.45
N ARG A 44 -0.43 -2.44 2.51
CA ARG A 44 -0.87 -3.39 3.55
C ARG A 44 -2.37 -3.64 3.57
N GLY A 45 -3.18 -2.91 2.79
CA GLY A 45 -4.63 -3.04 2.86
C GLY A 45 -5.24 -2.20 3.99
N TYR A 46 -6.29 -2.70 4.64
CA TYR A 46 -6.95 -2.00 5.73
C TYR A 46 -6.18 -2.21 7.04
N VAL A 47 -5.44 -1.18 7.45
CA VAL A 47 -4.60 -1.25 8.64
C VAL A 47 -5.26 -0.47 9.77
N ASP A 48 -5.35 -1.07 10.95
CA ASP A 48 -5.75 -0.33 12.16
C ASP A 48 -4.84 0.89 12.35
N MET A 49 -5.43 2.01 12.73
CA MET A 49 -4.75 3.28 12.95
C MET A 49 -3.59 3.12 13.96
N GLU A 50 -3.75 2.29 14.99
CA GLU A 50 -2.69 1.99 15.96
C GLU A 50 -1.47 1.36 15.28
N PHE A 51 -1.68 0.39 14.38
CA PHE A 51 -0.58 -0.19 13.59
C PHE A 51 0.01 0.80 12.58
N CYS A 52 -0.79 1.75 12.09
CA CYS A 52 -0.33 2.79 11.18
C CYS A 52 0.67 3.74 11.86
N PHE A 53 0.50 4.04 13.15
CA PHE A 53 1.40 4.91 13.92
C PHE A 53 2.84 4.40 13.98
N TYR A 54 3.02 3.08 13.91
CA TYR A 54 4.34 2.45 13.93
C TYR A 54 4.96 2.31 12.53
N CYS A 55 4.34 2.88 11.49
CA CYS A 55 4.87 2.85 10.14
C CYS A 55 6.06 3.83 9.99
N LYS A 56 7.25 3.31 9.68
CA LYS A 56 8.44 4.13 9.39
C LYS A 56 8.30 5.13 8.23
N PHE A 57 7.23 5.02 7.45
CA PHE A 57 6.92 5.90 6.32
C PHE A 57 5.87 6.96 6.65
N LEU A 58 5.32 6.96 7.87
CA LEU A 58 4.39 7.96 8.35
C LEU A 58 5.11 9.30 8.52
N GLU A 59 4.55 10.37 7.95
CA GLU A 59 5.10 11.73 8.05
C GLU A 59 4.12 12.71 8.66
N VAL A 60 2.82 12.53 8.42
CA VAL A 60 1.78 13.39 8.98
C VAL A 60 0.70 12.51 9.59
N LEU A 61 0.32 12.84 10.81
CA LEU A 61 -0.86 12.30 11.48
C LEU A 61 -1.64 13.49 12.02
N ASP A 62 -2.89 13.62 11.59
CA ASP A 62 -3.80 14.67 12.06
C ASP A 62 -5.13 14.02 12.43
N MET A 63 -5.33 13.87 13.75
CA MET A 63 -6.51 13.24 14.37
C MET A 63 -7.58 14.25 14.77
N ASP A 64 -7.30 15.55 14.70
CA ASP A 64 -8.22 16.61 15.16
C ASP A 64 -9.32 16.91 14.11
N ARG A 65 -9.14 16.40 12.89
CA ARG A 65 -10.17 16.45 11.85
C ARG A 65 -11.32 15.52 12.16
N LYS A 66 -12.53 15.91 11.74
CA LYS A 66 -13.73 15.06 11.71
C LYS A 66 -13.49 13.70 11.02
N VAL A 67 -12.58 13.67 10.05
CA VAL A 67 -12.03 12.46 9.44
C VAL A 67 -10.52 12.53 9.59
N PRO A 68 -9.92 11.75 10.50
CA PRO A 68 -8.48 11.76 10.71
C PRO A 68 -7.74 11.47 9.40
N ILE A 69 -6.59 12.12 9.22
CA ILE A 69 -5.74 11.90 8.06
C ILE A 69 -4.37 11.38 8.49
N VAL A 70 -3.87 10.47 7.67
CA VAL A 70 -2.52 9.90 7.79
C VAL A 70 -1.85 10.14 6.45
N ALA A 71 -0.69 10.79 6.45
CA ALA A 71 0.11 10.94 5.24
C ALA A 71 1.42 10.17 5.37
N CYS A 72 1.70 9.31 4.39
CA CYS A 72 2.90 8.51 4.35
C CYS A 72 3.64 8.66 3.03
N ARG A 73 4.97 8.51 3.05
CA ARG A 73 5.79 8.49 1.85
C ARG A 73 6.34 7.09 1.59
N ARG A 74 5.44 6.20 1.19
CA ARG A 74 5.78 4.83 0.81
C ARG A 74 5.47 4.59 -0.66
N SER A 75 6.34 3.86 -1.37
CA SER A 75 6.04 3.38 -2.72
C SER A 75 5.47 1.97 -2.71
N ARG A 76 4.74 1.62 -3.78
CA ARG A 76 4.43 0.23 -4.11
C ARG A 76 5.63 -0.50 -4.72
N ASP A 77 6.66 0.23 -5.15
CA ASP A 77 7.87 -0.34 -5.76
C ASP A 77 8.69 -1.20 -4.77
N ASP A 78 8.51 -1.00 -3.46
CA ASP A 78 9.26 -1.71 -2.42
C ASP A 78 8.72 -3.12 -2.13
N VAL A 79 7.73 -3.59 -2.90
CA VAL A 79 6.93 -4.79 -2.60
C VAL A 79 6.72 -5.58 -3.89
N THR A 80 6.76 -6.91 -3.80
CA THR A 80 6.53 -7.76 -4.98
C THR A 80 5.08 -7.69 -5.44
N ARG A 81 4.83 -8.00 -6.72
CA ARG A 81 3.47 -8.02 -7.26
C ARG A 81 2.60 -9.05 -6.55
N GLU A 82 3.18 -10.20 -6.21
CA GLU A 82 2.50 -11.28 -5.50
C GLU A 82 2.07 -10.84 -4.10
N GLU A 83 2.92 -10.10 -3.39
CA GLU A 83 2.61 -9.53 -2.09
C GLU A 83 1.53 -8.46 -2.19
N LEU A 84 1.59 -7.56 -3.16
CA LEU A 84 0.53 -6.56 -3.39
C LEU A 84 -0.83 -7.22 -3.60
N VAL A 85 -0.89 -8.29 -4.41
CA VAL A 85 -2.12 -9.07 -4.60
C VAL A 85 -2.57 -9.74 -3.30
N ALA A 86 -1.64 -10.25 -2.50
CA ALA A 86 -1.97 -10.88 -1.23
C ALA A 86 -2.58 -9.87 -0.24
N TYR A 87 -1.97 -8.69 -0.10
CA TYR A 87 -2.48 -7.63 0.78
C TYR A 87 -3.79 -7.02 0.28
N GLU A 88 -3.97 -6.86 -1.03
CA GLU A 88 -5.25 -6.45 -1.60
C GLU A 88 -6.36 -7.44 -1.23
N ARG A 89 -6.09 -8.75 -1.34
CA ARG A 89 -7.06 -9.79 -0.94
C ARG A 89 -7.31 -9.83 0.56
N LEU A 90 -6.28 -9.61 1.37
CA LEU A 90 -6.40 -9.52 2.82
C LEU A 90 -7.29 -8.33 3.20
N SER A 91 -7.09 -7.18 2.55
CA SER A 91 -7.88 -5.97 2.77
C SER A 91 -9.37 -6.19 2.61
N ILE A 92 -9.78 -7.05 1.68
CA ILE A 92 -11.19 -7.39 1.47
C ILE A 92 -11.75 -8.20 2.65
N LEU A 93 -10.95 -9.11 3.22
CA LEU A 93 -11.34 -9.91 4.38
C LEU A 93 -11.48 -9.02 5.63
N GLU A 94 -10.50 -8.14 5.86
CA GLU A 94 -10.49 -7.16 6.95
C GLU A 94 -11.66 -6.17 6.83
N LEU A 95 -11.91 -5.63 5.63
CA LEU A 95 -13.03 -4.74 5.39
C LEU A 95 -14.37 -5.41 5.71
N ALA A 96 -14.55 -6.68 5.34
CA ALA A 96 -15.78 -7.40 5.65
C ALA A 96 -16.01 -7.55 7.17
N GLU A 97 -14.93 -7.68 7.95
CA GLU A 97 -14.97 -7.71 9.40
C GLU A 97 -15.33 -6.32 9.97
N ILE A 98 -14.65 -5.26 9.50
CA ILE A 98 -14.91 -3.87 9.91
C ILE A 98 -16.36 -3.44 9.62
N LEU A 99 -16.90 -3.84 8.47
CA LEU A 99 -18.27 -3.55 8.09
C LEU A 99 -19.28 -4.48 8.75
N GLY A 100 -18.87 -5.65 9.22
CA GLY A 100 -19.77 -6.74 9.58
C GLY A 100 -20.62 -7.25 8.40
N ASN A 101 -20.22 -6.93 7.16
CA ASN A 101 -21.01 -7.17 5.95
C ASN A 101 -20.15 -7.63 4.77
N VAL A 102 -20.09 -8.95 4.58
CA VAL A 102 -19.37 -9.57 3.46
C VAL A 102 -19.87 -9.08 2.09
N SER A 103 -21.17 -8.88 1.94
CA SER A 103 -21.75 -8.49 0.64
C SER A 103 -21.35 -7.08 0.26
N GLU A 104 -21.18 -6.20 1.24
CA GLU A 104 -20.75 -4.82 1.04
C GLU A 104 -19.27 -4.73 0.67
N ALA A 105 -18.40 -5.41 1.42
CA ALA A 105 -16.99 -5.51 1.08
C ALA A 105 -16.78 -6.12 -0.33
N CYS A 106 -17.57 -7.14 -0.70
CA CYS A 106 -17.53 -7.70 -2.05
C CYS A 106 -17.92 -6.69 -3.14
N ARG A 107 -18.90 -5.82 -2.89
CA ARG A 107 -19.32 -4.78 -3.85
C ARG A 107 -18.25 -3.71 -4.01
N GLU A 108 -17.62 -3.28 -2.91
CA GLU A 108 -16.58 -2.26 -2.91
C GLU A 108 -15.35 -2.69 -3.74
N HIS A 109 -14.96 -3.96 -3.64
CA HIS A 109 -13.82 -4.51 -4.38
C HIS A 109 -14.18 -5.25 -5.67
N GLY A 110 -15.46 -5.26 -6.07
CA GLY A 110 -15.90 -5.88 -7.33
C GLY A 110 -15.67 -7.39 -7.43
N ILE A 111 -15.73 -8.13 -6.31
CA ILE A 111 -15.57 -9.59 -6.29
C ILE A 111 -16.89 -10.31 -5.99
N SER A 112 -16.98 -11.58 -6.39
CA SER A 112 -18.10 -12.43 -5.98
C SER A 112 -17.93 -12.93 -4.54
N ARG A 113 -19.05 -13.17 -3.84
CA ARG A 113 -19.04 -13.84 -2.52
C ARG A 113 -18.31 -15.18 -2.54
N ARG A 114 -18.35 -15.89 -3.66
CA ARG A 114 -17.59 -17.14 -3.82
C ARG A 114 -16.08 -16.90 -3.73
N GLN A 115 -15.57 -15.88 -4.41
CA GLN A 115 -14.15 -15.53 -4.33
C GLN A 115 -13.76 -15.11 -2.92
N PHE A 116 -14.63 -14.37 -2.22
CA PHE A 116 -14.42 -14.01 -0.82
C PHE A 116 -14.19 -15.24 0.05
N TYR A 117 -15.08 -16.23 0.00
CA TYR A 117 -14.93 -17.44 0.80
C TYR A 117 -13.73 -18.29 0.37
N ASP A 118 -13.38 -18.30 -0.93
CA ASP A 118 -12.15 -18.94 -1.41
C ASP A 118 -10.90 -18.25 -0.83
N TYR A 119 -10.88 -16.91 -0.74
CA TYR A 119 -9.79 -16.16 -0.11
C TYR A 119 -9.72 -16.44 1.40
N LYS A 120 -10.87 -16.34 2.09
CA LYS A 120 -10.96 -16.61 3.53
C LYS A 120 -10.42 -18.00 3.88
N HIS A 121 -10.90 -19.03 3.20
CA HIS A 121 -10.45 -20.40 3.45
C HIS A 121 -8.95 -20.59 3.21
N ARG A 122 -8.39 -19.96 2.17
CA ARG A 122 -6.94 -20.04 1.88
C ARG A 122 -6.12 -19.29 2.92
N TYR A 123 -6.60 -18.14 3.38
CA TYR A 123 -5.95 -17.38 4.42
C TYR A 123 -5.93 -18.14 5.74
N GLU A 124 -7.05 -18.73 6.15
CA GLU A 124 -7.13 -19.58 7.35
C GLU A 124 -6.17 -20.77 7.30
N LYS A 125 -5.95 -21.34 6.10
CA LYS A 125 -5.11 -22.53 5.93
C LYS A 125 -3.62 -22.24 5.73
N TYR A 126 -3.29 -21.16 5.01
CA TYR A 126 -1.93 -20.89 4.53
C TYR A 126 -1.43 -19.48 4.89
N GLY A 127 -2.21 -18.71 5.63
CA GLY A 127 -1.93 -17.31 5.93
C GLY A 127 -1.85 -16.45 4.66
N LEU A 128 -0.98 -15.44 4.70
CA LEU A 128 -0.78 -14.49 3.61
C LEU A 128 -0.30 -15.16 2.31
N GLU A 129 0.48 -16.24 2.41
CA GLU A 129 0.93 -17.01 1.24
C GLU A 129 -0.23 -17.61 0.46
N GLY A 130 -1.32 -17.98 1.14
CA GLY A 130 -2.55 -18.48 0.53
C GLY A 130 -3.27 -17.46 -0.35
N LEU A 131 -2.98 -16.17 -0.16
CA LEU A 131 -3.58 -15.07 -0.89
C LEU A 131 -2.73 -14.62 -2.08
N LYS A 132 -1.49 -15.07 -2.23
CA LYS A 132 -0.68 -14.77 -3.41
C LYS A 132 -1.30 -15.36 -4.69
N GLU A 133 -1.06 -14.72 -5.82
CA GLU A 133 -1.57 -15.16 -7.13
C GLU A 133 -1.08 -16.58 -7.47
N ARG A 134 -1.96 -17.58 -7.45
CA ARG A 134 -1.69 -18.85 -8.12
C ARG A 134 -2.21 -18.78 -9.54
N ARG A 135 -1.33 -19.04 -10.52
CA ARG A 135 -1.73 -19.36 -11.90
C ARG A 135 -2.89 -20.33 -11.82
N ARG A 136 -4.05 -19.93 -12.35
CA ARG A 136 -5.25 -20.76 -12.38
C ARG A 136 -4.84 -22.16 -12.83
N SER A 137 -4.93 -23.15 -11.94
CA SER A 137 -4.89 -24.54 -12.36
C SER A 137 -5.98 -24.66 -13.41
N ARG A 138 -5.59 -24.88 -14.67
CA ARG A 138 -6.54 -25.03 -15.77
C ARG A 138 -7.57 -26.02 -15.28
N ARG A 139 -8.78 -25.53 -15.02
CA ARG A 139 -9.92 -26.34 -14.59
C ARG A 139 -9.92 -27.53 -15.54
N ARG A 140 -9.59 -28.75 -15.07
CA ARG A 140 -9.72 -29.95 -15.90
C ARG A 140 -11.15 -29.89 -16.41
N ARG A 141 -11.33 -29.61 -17.70
CA ARG A 141 -12.63 -29.74 -18.34
C ARG A 141 -13.01 -31.18 -18.04
N ARG A 142 -14.06 -31.41 -17.24
CA ARG A 142 -14.74 -32.70 -17.27
C ARG A 142 -15.25 -32.82 -18.69
N ILE A 143 -14.53 -33.57 -19.54
CA ILE A 143 -15.09 -34.03 -20.80
C ILE A 143 -16.20 -34.97 -20.37
N ASN A 144 -17.45 -34.51 -20.49
CA ASN A 144 -18.58 -35.40 -20.30
C ASN A 144 -18.66 -36.23 -21.59
N THR A 145 -18.03 -37.40 -21.60
CA THR A 145 -18.24 -38.41 -22.63
C THR A 145 -19.61 -39.03 -22.40
N PHE A 146 -20.69 -38.37 -22.83
CA PHE A 146 -21.98 -39.04 -22.95
C PHE A 146 -22.79 -38.42 -24.09
N LEU A 147 -23.24 -39.28 -24.99
CA LEU A 147 -24.11 -39.08 -26.16
C LEU A 147 -23.42 -38.73 -27.50
N ARG A 148 -22.81 -39.75 -28.10
CA ARG A 148 -22.96 -40.03 -29.55
C ARG A 148 -23.17 -41.54 -29.75
N SER A 149 -24.38 -41.97 -29.47
CA SER A 149 -24.94 -43.22 -29.98
C SER A 149 -26.43 -42.96 -30.16
N LEU A 150 -26.78 -42.60 -31.39
CA LEU A 150 -28.02 -42.87 -32.13
C LEU A 150 -27.92 -42.07 -33.44
#